data_AF-A0A5A7S1N0-F1
#
_entry.id   AF-A0A5A7S1N0-F1
#
_cell.length_a   1.000
_cell.length_b   1.000
_cell.length_c   1.000
_cell.angle_alpha   90.00
_cell.angle_beta   90.00
_cell.angle_gamma   90.00
#
_symmetry.space_group_name_H-M   'P 1'
#
loop_
_entity.id
_entity.type
_entity.pdbx_description
1 polymer ?
#
loop_
_entity_poly.entity_id
_entity_poly.type
_entity_poly.pdbx_seq_one_letter_code
_entity_poly.pdbx_strand_id
1 'polypeptide(L)'
;MIEKVIEGKAYVNGTIRECCIGIDGGRISSIKKILEGEEKIRVKKGIILPAGIDMHVHFREPGFEYKEDFSTGSLSALYGGITCIADMPNTNPPTTDLFSFKEKLSIAERKSYVDFVLYVGITEGNIEKIDDLGNLSRIFKIFLGESTGSLVLKPEKMEKLREIKEKKLFVFHAEDGECLEKSAFRARNLKEHAKSRPPLCEVVAVKKIIETLGGANHRIHIAHISSLSGLKEMESAGDNITSGVTPHHLFFNVERDFAEETLYKVNPPLRGKINQEGLLEAFLNGKIDVLESDHAPHTIDEKEMDFEEAPCGIPGVETMYPVMMYYFIKRFLPLNKLISAVSEKPADLLGVNKGKIEVGRDADMVVFDHRNVRKIEDEDIHYKCGFTPFRGFKAIFPDKVFIRGEEAIDEGECLIERGFGRYVGGAE
;
A
#
# COMPACT_ATOMS: atom_id res chain seq x y z
N MET A 1 5.48 -15.98 -32.27
CA MET A 1 4.15 -16.52 -31.96
C MET A 1 3.79 -15.99 -30.59
N ILE A 2 2.52 -15.80 -30.24
CA ILE A 2 2.19 -15.34 -28.87
C ILE A 2 2.47 -16.50 -27.91
N GLU A 3 3.28 -16.27 -26.87
CA GLU A 3 3.64 -17.30 -25.88
C GLU A 3 2.40 -17.78 -25.12
N LYS A 4 1.66 -16.86 -24.50
CA LYS A 4 0.49 -17.19 -23.66
C LYS A 4 -0.69 -16.30 -24.00
N VAL A 5 -1.89 -16.88 -24.04
CA VAL A 5 -3.16 -16.17 -24.21
C VAL A 5 -4.06 -16.40 -23.01
N ILE A 6 -4.49 -15.32 -22.37
CA ILE A 6 -5.53 -15.35 -21.33
C ILE A 6 -6.83 -14.84 -21.94
N GLU A 7 -7.85 -15.71 -21.96
CA GLU A 7 -9.15 -15.45 -22.57
C GLU A 7 -10.24 -15.34 -21.48
N GLY A 8 -11.01 -14.26 -21.50
CA GLY A 8 -12.18 -14.11 -20.64
C GLY A 8 -12.69 -12.68 -20.56
N LYS A 9 -13.56 -12.44 -19.58
CA LYS A 9 -14.14 -11.13 -19.29
C LYS A 9 -13.11 -10.26 -18.58
N ALA A 10 -12.57 -9.24 -19.25
CA ALA A 10 -11.51 -8.38 -18.72
C ALA A 10 -11.90 -6.90 -18.66
N TYR A 11 -11.38 -6.17 -17.67
CA TYR A 11 -11.44 -4.71 -17.61
C TYR A 11 -10.33 -4.10 -18.47
N VAL A 12 -10.71 -3.57 -19.64
CA VAL A 12 -9.79 -2.95 -20.60
C VAL A 12 -10.35 -1.60 -21.02
N ASN A 13 -9.52 -0.55 -20.96
CA ASN A 13 -9.86 0.82 -21.35
C ASN A 13 -11.16 1.33 -20.70
N GLY A 14 -11.34 1.10 -19.39
CA GLY A 14 -12.51 1.58 -18.65
C GLY A 14 -13.77 0.73 -18.80
N THR A 15 -13.73 -0.35 -19.58
CA THR A 15 -14.91 -1.18 -19.86
C THR A 15 -14.62 -2.65 -19.62
N ILE A 16 -15.65 -3.38 -19.18
CA ILE A 16 -15.54 -4.83 -19.03
C ILE A 16 -16.06 -5.50 -20.30
N ARG A 17 -15.22 -6.31 -20.95
CA ARG A 17 -15.55 -7.00 -22.21
C ARG A 17 -14.88 -8.37 -22.31
N GLU A 18 -15.47 -9.26 -23.10
CA GLU A 18 -14.81 -10.50 -23.49
C GLU A 18 -13.67 -10.20 -24.46
N CYS A 19 -12.46 -10.64 -24.15
CA CYS A 19 -11.32 -10.56 -25.05
C CYS A 19 -10.25 -11.61 -24.73
N CYS A 20 -9.30 -11.75 -25.66
CA CYS A 20 -8.04 -12.45 -25.47
C CYS A 20 -6.93 -11.43 -25.20
N ILE A 21 -6.10 -11.69 -24.21
CA ILE A 21 -4.91 -10.93 -23.82
C ILE A 21 -3.71 -11.81 -24.17
N GLY A 22 -2.95 -11.41 -25.19
CA GLY A 22 -1.71 -12.06 -25.58
C GLY A 22 -0.54 -11.54 -24.76
N ILE A 23 0.34 -12.44 -24.36
CA ILE A 23 1.49 -12.18 -23.49
C ILE A 23 2.74 -12.74 -24.16
N ASP A 24 3.79 -11.91 -24.22
CA ASP A 24 5.13 -12.29 -24.70
C ASP A 24 6.19 -11.66 -23.78
N GLY A 25 7.18 -12.44 -23.34
CA GLY A 25 8.26 -11.95 -22.48
C GLY A 25 7.76 -11.33 -21.17
N GLY A 26 6.64 -11.82 -20.66
CA GLY A 26 5.95 -11.35 -19.47
C GLY A 26 5.24 -10.00 -19.59
N ARG A 27 5.08 -9.48 -20.81
CA ARG A 27 4.35 -8.24 -21.10
C ARG A 27 3.12 -8.52 -21.97
N ILE A 28 2.10 -7.69 -21.83
CA ILE A 28 0.91 -7.73 -22.68
C ILE A 28 1.31 -7.29 -24.10
N SER A 29 1.30 -8.21 -25.06
CA SER A 29 1.69 -7.94 -26.45
C SER A 29 0.50 -7.58 -27.33
N SER A 30 -0.71 -8.05 -26.99
CA SER A 30 -1.91 -7.74 -27.75
C SER A 30 -3.21 -7.93 -26.96
N ILE A 31 -4.25 -7.18 -27.31
CA ILE A 31 -5.61 -7.36 -26.79
C ILE A 31 -6.57 -7.38 -27.98
N LYS A 32 -7.18 -8.53 -28.26
CA LYS A 32 -8.10 -8.71 -29.41
C LYS A 32 -9.27 -9.61 -29.04
N LYS A 33 -10.30 -9.67 -29.90
CA LYS A 33 -11.46 -10.55 -29.69
C LYS A 33 -11.08 -12.04 -29.73
N ILE A 34 -10.18 -12.40 -30.63
CA ILE A 34 -9.70 -13.77 -30.84
C ILE A 34 -8.19 -13.70 -31.01
N LEU A 35 -7.47 -14.53 -30.26
CA LEU A 35 -6.03 -14.76 -30.38
C LEU A 35 -5.74 -16.25 -30.21
N GLU A 36 -4.70 -16.70 -30.89
CA GLU A 36 -4.07 -18.00 -30.67
C GLU A 36 -2.66 -17.75 -30.12
N GLY A 37 -2.21 -18.66 -29.26
CA GLY A 37 -0.89 -18.67 -28.66
C GLY A 37 -0.47 -20.11 -28.35
N GLU A 38 0.77 -20.30 -27.93
CA GLU A 38 1.32 -21.61 -27.59
C GLU A 38 0.58 -22.23 -26.39
N GLU A 39 0.30 -21.40 -25.39
CA GLU A 39 -0.56 -21.73 -24.26
C GLU A 39 -1.82 -20.85 -24.24
N LYS A 40 -2.96 -21.43 -23.85
CA LYS A 40 -4.24 -20.70 -23.77
C LYS A 40 -5.00 -21.05 -22.49
N ILE A 41 -5.12 -20.07 -21.61
CA ILE A 41 -5.86 -20.15 -20.34
C ILE A 41 -7.22 -19.48 -20.52
N ARG A 42 -8.30 -20.22 -20.23
CA ARG A 42 -9.68 -19.71 -20.30
C ARG A 42 -10.24 -19.44 -18.91
N VAL A 43 -10.47 -18.17 -18.61
CA VAL A 43 -11.12 -17.71 -17.39
C VAL A 43 -12.64 -17.81 -17.58
N LYS A 44 -13.22 -18.92 -17.12
CA LYS A 44 -14.67 -19.21 -17.28
C LYS A 44 -15.55 -18.44 -16.28
N LYS A 45 -14.98 -18.00 -15.17
CA LYS A 45 -15.68 -17.39 -14.04
C LYS A 45 -14.90 -16.18 -13.56
N GLY A 46 -15.62 -15.15 -13.13
CA GLY A 46 -15.02 -13.91 -12.64
C GLY A 46 -14.65 -12.91 -13.73
N ILE A 47 -13.94 -11.88 -13.31
CA ILE A 47 -13.50 -10.76 -14.16
C ILE A 47 -11.99 -10.60 -13.97
N ILE A 48 -11.28 -10.51 -15.08
CA ILE A 48 -9.85 -10.21 -15.13
C ILE A 48 -9.67 -8.70 -14.94
N LEU A 49 -8.98 -8.31 -13.88
CA LEU A 49 -8.65 -6.93 -13.53
C LEU A 49 -7.13 -6.76 -13.46
N PRO A 50 -6.61 -5.52 -13.57
CA PRO A 50 -5.25 -5.23 -13.14
C PRO A 50 -5.01 -5.73 -11.70
N ALA A 51 -3.87 -6.37 -11.46
CA ALA A 51 -3.45 -6.70 -10.11
C ALA A 51 -3.21 -5.43 -9.28
N GLY A 52 -3.41 -5.54 -7.97
CA GLY A 52 -3.16 -4.43 -7.05
C GLY A 52 -1.67 -4.17 -6.87
N ILE A 53 -1.38 -2.95 -6.44
CA ILE A 53 -0.05 -2.47 -6.07
C ILE A 53 -0.20 -1.77 -4.73
N ASP A 54 0.52 -2.26 -3.73
CA ASP A 54 0.48 -1.67 -2.39
C ASP A 54 1.75 -0.86 -2.14
N MET A 55 1.63 0.47 -2.18
CA MET A 55 2.78 1.35 -2.02
C MET A 55 3.15 1.65 -0.55
N HIS A 56 2.54 0.97 0.42
CA HIS A 56 2.81 1.19 1.83
C HIS A 56 2.73 -0.10 2.64
N VAL A 57 3.86 -0.80 2.73
CA VAL A 57 3.99 -1.98 3.59
C VAL A 57 5.23 -1.88 4.49
N HIS A 58 5.18 -2.62 5.59
CA HIS A 58 6.28 -2.79 6.53
C HIS A 58 6.51 -4.29 6.75
N PHE A 59 7.31 -4.93 5.90
CA PHE A 59 7.66 -6.35 6.00
C PHE A 59 8.72 -6.66 7.06
N ARG A 60 9.14 -5.65 7.84
CA ARG A 60 9.91 -5.82 9.08
C ARG A 60 11.31 -6.45 8.92
N GLU A 61 11.81 -6.60 7.70
CA GLU A 61 13.12 -7.20 7.43
C GLU A 61 14.07 -6.21 6.73
N PRO A 62 15.30 -5.98 7.25
CA PRO A 62 15.98 -6.71 8.33
C PRO A 62 15.59 -6.31 9.77
N GLY A 63 15.85 -7.21 10.71
CA GLY A 63 15.95 -6.96 12.15
C GLY A 63 14.69 -7.15 12.99
N PHE A 64 13.52 -7.29 12.36
CA PHE A 64 12.25 -7.56 13.03
C PHE A 64 11.50 -8.73 12.38
N GLU A 65 12.24 -9.72 11.86
CA GLU A 65 11.73 -10.85 11.09
C GLU A 65 10.72 -11.70 11.87
N TYR A 66 10.78 -11.67 13.19
CA TYR A 66 9.83 -12.37 14.06
C TYR A 66 8.41 -11.80 13.97
N LYS A 67 8.24 -10.54 13.55
CA LYS A 67 6.94 -9.91 13.33
C LYS A 67 6.38 -10.25 11.95
N GLU A 68 7.23 -10.14 10.92
CA GLU A 68 6.96 -10.41 9.50
C GLU A 68 8.27 -10.47 8.74
N ASP A 69 8.30 -11.05 7.54
CA ASP A 69 9.45 -11.00 6.65
C ASP A 69 9.05 -10.91 5.18
N PHE A 70 10.01 -10.70 4.27
CA PHE A 70 9.69 -10.58 2.84
C PHE A 70 9.02 -11.83 2.27
N SER A 71 9.22 -13.02 2.83
CA SER A 71 8.62 -14.25 2.30
C SER A 71 7.13 -14.31 2.64
N THR A 72 6.78 -14.17 3.91
CA THR A 72 5.38 -14.26 4.37
C THR A 72 4.59 -13.01 4.01
N GLY A 73 5.16 -11.82 4.12
CA GLY A 73 4.50 -10.56 3.74
C GLY A 73 4.18 -10.50 2.25
N SER A 74 5.11 -10.88 1.37
CA SER A 74 4.85 -10.88 -0.08
C SER A 74 3.94 -12.02 -0.53
N LEU A 75 3.99 -13.18 0.12
CA LEU A 75 3.03 -14.26 -0.11
C LEU A 75 1.61 -13.81 0.24
N SER A 76 1.45 -13.15 1.38
CA SER A 76 0.17 -12.55 1.80
C SER A 76 -0.32 -11.50 0.79
N ALA A 77 0.59 -10.65 0.29
CA ALA A 77 0.28 -9.70 -0.77
C ALA A 77 -0.25 -10.41 -2.03
N LEU A 78 0.43 -11.48 -2.46
CA LEU A 78 0.03 -12.27 -3.61
C LEU A 78 -1.37 -12.87 -3.45
N TYR A 79 -1.69 -13.49 -2.31
CA TYR A 79 -3.04 -14.01 -2.01
C TYR A 79 -4.12 -12.92 -1.95
N GLY A 80 -3.74 -11.69 -1.60
CA GLY A 80 -4.60 -10.51 -1.69
C GLY A 80 -4.81 -9.97 -3.10
N GLY A 81 -4.10 -10.51 -4.10
CA GLY A 81 -4.11 -10.02 -5.48
C GLY A 81 -3.23 -8.79 -5.68
N ILE A 82 -2.20 -8.61 -4.86
CA ILE A 82 -1.18 -7.58 -4.99
C ILE A 82 0.06 -8.20 -5.62
N THR A 83 0.54 -7.68 -6.75
CA THR A 83 1.72 -8.20 -7.47
C THR A 83 2.92 -7.27 -7.43
N CYS A 84 2.76 -6.09 -6.84
CA CYS A 84 3.86 -5.18 -6.56
C CYS A 84 3.68 -4.48 -5.21
N ILE A 85 4.75 -4.37 -4.44
CA ILE A 85 4.75 -3.66 -3.15
C ILE A 85 5.82 -2.56 -3.10
N ALA A 86 5.66 -1.58 -2.20
CA ALA A 86 6.73 -0.66 -1.82
C ALA A 86 6.97 -0.70 -0.31
N ASP A 87 8.14 -1.21 0.09
CA ASP A 87 8.46 -1.48 1.50
C ASP A 87 9.18 -0.32 2.18
N MET A 88 8.68 0.06 3.36
CA MET A 88 9.08 1.22 4.13
C MET A 88 10.45 1.07 4.82
N PRO A 89 11.20 2.16 5.09
CA PRO A 89 12.61 2.09 5.50
C PRO A 89 12.83 1.88 7.00
N ASN A 90 11.78 1.74 7.81
CA ASN A 90 11.83 1.63 9.28
C ASN A 90 12.10 0.21 9.78
N THR A 91 13.14 -0.40 9.23
CA THR A 91 13.73 -1.68 9.66
C THR A 91 14.88 -1.46 10.62
N ASN A 92 15.60 -2.52 11.01
CA ASN A 92 16.80 -2.43 11.83
C ASN A 92 17.97 -3.20 11.18
N PRO A 93 18.97 -2.51 10.61
CA PRO A 93 19.09 -1.05 10.52
C PRO A 93 18.01 -0.44 9.60
N PRO A 94 17.69 0.85 9.80
CA PRO A 94 16.80 1.55 8.89
C PRO A 94 17.44 1.76 7.52
N THR A 95 16.64 1.75 6.46
CA THR A 95 17.09 1.94 5.07
C THR A 95 17.32 3.43 4.78
N THR A 96 18.45 3.97 5.18
CA THR A 96 18.76 5.42 5.10
C THR A 96 20.03 5.75 4.31
N ASP A 97 20.72 4.74 3.80
CA ASP A 97 21.96 4.87 3.03
C ASP A 97 22.13 3.73 2.01
N LEU A 98 23.20 3.80 1.21
CA LEU A 98 23.51 2.81 0.17
C LEU A 98 23.72 1.39 0.73
N PHE A 99 24.30 1.26 1.92
CA PHE A 99 24.63 -0.04 2.49
C PHE A 99 23.36 -0.76 2.95
N SER A 100 22.56 -0.09 3.79
CA SER A 100 21.26 -0.58 4.26
C SER A 100 20.28 -0.85 3.11
N PHE A 101 20.30 -0.03 2.06
CA PHE A 101 19.52 -0.26 0.84
C PHE A 101 19.95 -1.54 0.11
N LYS A 102 21.25 -1.73 -0.13
CA LYS A 102 21.76 -2.93 -0.82
C LYS A 102 21.53 -4.21 -0.03
N GLU A 103 21.67 -4.14 1.30
CA GLU A 103 21.36 -5.26 2.19
C GLU A 103 19.90 -5.68 2.04
N LYS A 104 18.98 -4.72 2.19
CA LYS A 104 17.54 -4.97 2.07
C LYS A 104 17.13 -5.45 0.68
N LEU A 105 17.69 -4.86 -0.37
CA LEU A 105 17.51 -5.31 -1.76
C LEU A 105 17.89 -6.78 -1.91
N SER A 106 19.08 -7.17 -1.46
CA SER A 106 19.57 -8.54 -1.56
C SER A 106 18.69 -9.54 -0.78
N ILE A 107 18.12 -9.12 0.35
CA ILE A 107 17.16 -9.93 1.11
C ILE A 107 15.85 -10.10 0.33
N ALA A 108 15.27 -8.99 -0.14
CA ALA A 108 14.01 -8.98 -0.86
C ALA A 108 14.07 -9.80 -2.15
N GLU A 109 15.16 -9.70 -2.93
CA GLU A 109 15.38 -10.49 -4.15
C GLU A 109 15.39 -12.01 -3.89
N ARG A 110 15.86 -12.45 -2.71
CA ARG A 110 15.89 -13.88 -2.36
C ARG A 110 14.57 -14.40 -1.81
N LYS A 111 13.68 -13.52 -1.38
CA LYS A 111 12.53 -13.87 -0.54
C LYS A 111 11.18 -13.49 -1.12
N SER A 112 11.09 -12.42 -1.89
CA SER A 112 9.80 -11.89 -2.34
C SER A 112 9.15 -12.79 -3.39
N TYR A 113 7.86 -13.03 -3.26
CA TYR A 113 7.02 -13.67 -4.28
C TYR A 113 6.51 -12.65 -5.33
N VAL A 114 6.43 -11.38 -4.94
CA VAL A 114 5.88 -10.29 -5.77
C VAL A 114 6.97 -9.28 -6.11
N ASP A 115 6.77 -8.51 -7.19
CA ASP A 115 7.72 -7.46 -7.54
C ASP A 115 7.73 -6.37 -6.46
N PHE A 116 8.83 -5.63 -6.33
CA PHE A 116 8.94 -4.68 -5.22
C PHE A 116 9.76 -3.43 -5.56
N VAL A 117 9.48 -2.38 -4.80
CA VAL A 117 10.27 -1.15 -4.71
C VAL A 117 10.64 -0.92 -3.25
N LEU A 118 11.77 -0.27 -2.98
CA LEU A 118 12.25 -0.01 -1.62
C LEU A 118 12.36 1.50 -1.38
N TYR A 119 11.76 1.96 -0.29
CA TYR A 119 11.94 3.32 0.18
C TYR A 119 13.33 3.52 0.79
N VAL A 120 13.85 4.74 0.61
CA VAL A 120 14.94 5.27 1.42
C VAL A 120 14.36 6.32 2.37
N GLY A 121 14.68 6.21 3.66
CA GLY A 121 14.27 7.18 4.67
C GLY A 121 15.11 8.45 4.59
N ILE A 122 14.44 9.61 4.60
CA ILE A 122 15.11 10.91 4.77
C ILE A 122 14.90 11.38 6.20
N THR A 123 16.00 11.75 6.85
CA THR A 123 16.09 12.06 8.28
C THR A 123 16.98 13.28 8.50
N GLU A 124 16.98 13.80 9.72
CA GLU A 124 17.95 14.81 10.14
C GLU A 124 19.42 14.42 9.90
N GLY A 125 19.75 13.12 9.96
CA GLY A 125 21.11 12.62 9.84
C GLY A 125 21.65 12.52 8.42
N ASN A 126 20.78 12.47 7.40
CA ASN A 126 21.18 12.28 6.00
C ASN A 126 20.68 13.35 5.03
N ILE A 127 19.79 14.26 5.45
CA ILE A 127 19.27 15.36 4.60
C ILE A 127 20.35 16.28 4.04
N GLU A 128 21.49 16.43 4.73
CA GLU A 128 22.62 17.23 4.23
C GLU A 128 23.32 16.60 3.01
N LYS A 129 23.02 15.32 2.71
CA LYS A 129 23.54 14.58 1.56
C LYS A 129 22.42 14.16 0.60
N ILE A 130 21.40 14.99 0.45
CA ILE A 130 20.18 14.65 -0.29
C ILE A 130 20.44 14.30 -1.76
N ASP A 131 21.47 14.88 -2.39
CA ASP A 131 21.88 14.54 -3.76
C ASP A 131 22.39 13.10 -3.88
N ASP A 132 23.18 12.62 -2.90
CA ASP A 132 23.66 11.23 -2.87
C ASP A 132 22.50 10.26 -2.73
N LEU A 133 21.52 10.60 -1.87
CA LEU A 133 20.29 9.83 -1.71
C LEU A 133 19.46 9.85 -2.99
N GLY A 134 19.40 10.99 -3.69
CA GLY A 134 18.73 11.15 -4.98
C GLY A 134 19.19 10.12 -6.02
N ASN A 135 20.48 9.78 -6.04
CA ASN A 135 21.03 8.77 -6.95
C ASN A 135 20.72 7.32 -6.51
N LEU A 136 20.34 7.11 -5.25
CA LEU A 136 20.11 5.79 -4.67
C LEU A 136 18.70 5.26 -4.97
N SER A 137 17.68 6.10 -4.83
CA SER A 137 16.28 5.70 -5.02
C SER A 137 15.46 6.80 -5.69
N ARG A 138 14.38 6.38 -6.34
CA ARG A 138 13.37 7.28 -6.92
C ARG A 138 12.27 7.63 -5.93
N ILE A 139 12.16 6.87 -4.84
CA ILE A 139 11.10 6.99 -3.84
C ILE A 139 11.71 7.13 -2.44
N PHE A 140 11.18 8.08 -1.67
CA PHE A 140 11.65 8.37 -0.32
C PHE A 140 10.49 8.48 0.66
N LYS A 141 10.74 8.08 1.90
CA LYS A 141 9.80 8.22 3.01
C LYS A 141 10.32 9.23 4.02
N ILE A 142 9.44 10.11 4.47
CA ILE A 142 9.69 11.15 5.45
C ILE A 142 8.66 11.03 6.58
N PHE A 143 9.11 11.15 7.83
CA PHE A 143 8.23 11.25 8.99
C PHE A 143 8.42 12.64 9.62
N LEU A 144 7.33 13.40 9.78
CA LEU A 144 7.36 14.74 10.39
C LEU A 144 7.08 14.74 11.90
N GLY A 145 6.79 13.57 12.45
CA GLY A 145 6.51 13.35 13.85
C GLY A 145 7.08 12.01 14.29
N GLU A 146 7.38 11.90 15.59
CA GLU A 146 7.96 10.68 16.14
C GLU A 146 6.92 9.56 16.14
N SER A 147 7.13 8.61 15.23
CA SER A 147 6.37 7.36 15.11
C SER A 147 7.28 6.13 15.00
N THR A 148 8.56 6.32 14.65
CA THR A 148 9.52 5.25 14.31
C THR A 148 10.94 5.55 14.83
N GLY A 149 11.06 6.27 15.95
CA GLY A 149 12.35 6.63 16.55
C GLY A 149 13.12 7.67 15.72
N SER A 150 14.35 7.36 15.31
CA SER A 150 15.29 8.31 14.69
C SER A 150 14.96 8.75 13.25
N LEU A 151 13.85 8.27 12.67
CA LEU A 151 13.46 8.54 11.28
C LEU A 151 12.67 9.85 11.09
N VAL A 152 12.95 10.85 11.90
CA VAL A 152 12.25 12.15 11.84
C VAL A 152 13.04 13.14 10.98
N LEU A 153 12.31 13.94 10.20
CA LEU A 153 12.80 15.15 9.55
C LEU A 153 12.04 16.34 10.11
N LYS A 154 12.75 17.37 10.54
CA LYS A 154 12.10 18.59 11.01
C LYS A 154 11.53 19.39 9.84
N PRO A 155 10.31 19.95 9.96
CA PRO A 155 9.65 20.66 8.87
C PRO A 155 10.50 21.77 8.22
N GLU A 156 11.34 22.48 8.98
CA GLU A 156 12.21 23.54 8.48
C GLU A 156 13.27 23.07 7.46
N LYS A 157 13.58 21.76 7.41
CA LYS A 157 14.52 21.19 6.44
C LYS A 157 13.86 20.63 5.19
N MET A 158 12.53 20.60 5.11
CA MET A 158 11.81 20.06 3.94
C MET A 158 12.14 20.79 2.63
N GLU A 159 12.47 22.08 2.69
CA GLU A 159 12.80 22.87 1.49
C GLU A 159 14.01 22.28 0.73
N LYS A 160 14.94 21.63 1.44
CA LYS A 160 16.10 20.96 0.83
C LYS A 160 15.71 19.83 -0.13
N LEU A 161 14.51 19.25 0.03
CA LEU A 161 14.02 18.22 -0.88
C LEU A 161 13.89 18.73 -2.33
N ARG A 162 13.72 20.05 -2.52
CA ARG A 162 13.68 20.69 -3.85
C ARG A 162 15.04 20.77 -4.54
N GLU A 163 16.13 20.54 -3.81
CA GLU A 163 17.49 20.60 -4.37
C GLU A 163 17.77 19.43 -5.32
N ILE A 164 17.06 18.30 -5.15
CA ILE A 164 17.18 17.14 -6.04
C ILE A 164 16.67 17.54 -7.44
N LYS A 165 17.54 17.49 -8.44
CA LYS A 165 17.18 17.88 -9.82
C LYS A 165 16.22 16.89 -10.47
N GLU A 166 16.48 15.60 -10.28
CA GLU A 166 15.67 14.53 -10.84
C GLU A 166 14.33 14.43 -10.14
N LYS A 167 13.26 14.19 -10.90
CA LYS A 167 11.93 14.00 -10.33
C LYS A 167 11.90 12.75 -9.45
N LYS A 168 11.46 12.92 -8.21
CA LYS A 168 11.32 11.87 -7.18
C LYS A 168 9.89 11.80 -6.67
N LEU A 169 9.57 10.72 -5.95
CA LEU A 169 8.37 10.60 -5.13
C LEU A 169 8.77 10.74 -3.65
N PHE A 170 8.21 11.73 -2.97
CA PHE A 170 8.32 11.91 -1.53
C PHE A 170 7.01 11.51 -0.86
N VAL A 171 7.06 10.52 0.02
CA VAL A 171 5.90 10.03 0.77
C VAL A 171 6.02 10.45 2.22
N PHE A 172 4.98 11.07 2.77
CA PHE A 172 5.00 11.65 4.10
C PHE A 172 4.09 10.89 5.07
N HIS A 173 4.61 10.55 6.24
CA HIS A 173 3.79 10.40 7.43
C HIS A 173 3.55 11.79 8.02
N ALA A 174 2.36 12.33 7.79
CA ALA A 174 2.03 13.73 8.07
C ALA A 174 1.35 13.89 9.43
N GLU A 175 2.10 13.74 10.51
CA GLU A 175 1.72 14.24 11.85
C GLU A 175 2.82 15.19 12.33
N ASP A 176 2.47 16.41 12.74
CA ASP A 176 3.45 17.43 13.14
C ASP A 176 4.05 17.14 14.52
N GLY A 177 5.38 16.98 14.58
CA GLY A 177 6.10 16.61 15.81
C GLY A 177 5.85 17.57 17.00
N GLU A 178 5.92 18.89 16.78
CA GLU A 178 5.67 19.85 17.87
C GLU A 178 4.22 19.81 18.37
N CYS A 179 3.25 19.62 17.46
CA CYS A 179 1.86 19.43 17.82
C CYS A 179 1.65 18.15 18.63
N LEU A 180 2.31 17.06 18.24
CA LEU A 180 2.26 15.78 18.96
C LEU A 180 2.84 15.93 20.36
N GLU A 181 4.02 16.54 20.52
CA GLU A 181 4.63 16.79 21.84
C GLU A 181 3.71 17.58 22.77
N LYS A 182 3.04 18.62 22.26
CA LYS A 182 2.08 19.43 23.03
C LYS A 182 0.80 18.68 23.40
N SER A 183 0.44 17.65 22.62
CA SER A 183 -0.77 16.86 22.82
C SER A 183 -0.51 15.54 23.56
N ALA A 184 0.76 15.20 23.79
CA ALA A 184 1.16 13.90 24.29
C ALA A 184 0.68 13.67 25.73
N PHE A 185 0.03 12.54 25.93
CA PHE A 185 -0.25 11.97 27.25
C PHE A 185 -0.32 10.45 27.15
N ARG A 186 -0.21 9.78 28.30
CA ARG A 186 -0.27 8.32 28.40
C ARG A 186 -1.70 7.82 28.15
N ALA A 187 -1.98 7.42 26.92
CA ALA A 187 -3.26 6.89 26.49
C ALA A 187 -3.44 5.42 26.88
N ARG A 188 -4.60 5.04 27.42
CA ARG A 188 -4.91 3.69 27.94
C ARG A 188 -5.91 2.91 27.09
N ASN A 189 -6.42 3.51 26.03
CA ASN A 189 -7.40 2.95 25.10
C ASN A 189 -7.34 3.74 23.79
N LEU A 190 -8.02 3.25 22.74
CA LEU A 190 -8.06 3.86 21.41
C LEU A 190 -8.63 5.27 21.42
N LYS A 191 -9.65 5.53 22.25
CA LYS A 191 -10.25 6.87 22.36
C LYS A 191 -9.26 7.88 22.94
N GLU A 192 -8.47 7.48 23.91
CA GLU A 192 -7.39 8.28 24.47
C GLU A 192 -6.22 8.41 23.48
N HIS A 193 -5.87 7.36 22.74
CA HIS A 193 -4.82 7.39 21.71
C HIS A 193 -5.17 8.36 20.56
N ALA A 194 -6.45 8.37 20.16
CA ALA A 194 -6.96 9.33 19.18
C ALA A 194 -6.90 10.79 19.67
N LYS A 195 -7.00 11.01 20.99
CA LYS A 195 -6.90 12.34 21.63
C LYS A 195 -5.46 12.78 21.84
N SER A 196 -4.53 11.85 22.13
CA SER A 196 -3.11 12.18 22.32
C SER A 196 -2.41 12.54 21.01
N ARG A 197 -2.99 12.16 19.87
CA ARG A 197 -2.51 12.51 18.53
C ARG A 197 -3.63 13.16 17.70
N PRO A 198 -4.13 14.36 18.08
CA PRO A 198 -5.37 14.90 17.55
C PRO A 198 -5.29 15.23 16.04
N PRO A 199 -6.44 15.29 15.32
CA PRO A 199 -6.47 15.65 13.89
C PRO A 199 -5.75 16.96 13.54
N LEU A 200 -5.64 17.90 14.49
CA LEU A 200 -4.89 19.13 14.32
C LEU A 200 -3.42 18.89 13.93
N CYS A 201 -2.79 17.83 14.45
CA CYS A 201 -1.39 17.55 14.12
C CYS A 201 -1.23 17.04 12.69
N GLU A 202 -2.22 16.33 12.16
CA GLU A 202 -2.29 15.96 10.74
C GLU A 202 -2.49 17.21 9.86
N VAL A 203 -3.44 18.08 10.22
CA VAL A 203 -3.72 19.35 9.52
C VAL A 203 -2.48 20.22 9.42
N VAL A 204 -1.76 20.44 10.53
CA VAL A 204 -0.56 21.27 10.56
C VAL A 204 0.53 20.70 9.66
N ALA A 205 0.76 19.39 9.69
CA ALA A 205 1.76 18.73 8.86
C ALA A 205 1.41 18.82 7.36
N VAL A 206 0.17 18.50 6.99
CA VAL A 206 -0.30 18.57 5.59
C VAL A 206 -0.15 19.99 5.05
N LYS A 207 -0.57 20.99 5.82
CA LYS A 207 -0.44 22.39 5.43
C LYS A 207 1.02 22.80 5.19
N LYS A 208 1.93 22.45 6.12
CA LYS A 208 3.38 22.72 5.96
C LYS A 208 3.93 22.06 4.70
N ILE A 209 3.53 20.82 4.40
CA ILE A 209 3.95 20.11 3.19
C ILE A 209 3.45 20.82 1.93
N ILE A 210 2.17 21.20 1.88
CA ILE A 210 1.58 21.91 0.73
C ILE A 210 2.28 23.25 0.50
N GLU A 211 2.46 24.04 1.57
CA GLU A 211 3.12 25.35 1.49
C GLU A 211 4.59 25.22 1.06
N THR A 212 5.29 24.20 1.54
CA THR A 212 6.73 24.04 1.29
C THR A 212 7.03 23.34 -0.02
N LEU A 213 6.24 22.36 -0.45
CA LEU A 213 6.53 21.49 -1.62
C LEU A 213 5.48 21.57 -2.73
N GLY A 214 4.43 22.38 -2.54
CA GLY A 214 3.49 22.74 -3.61
C GLY A 214 4.24 23.34 -4.80
N GLY A 215 3.96 22.80 -5.99
CA GLY A 215 4.60 23.25 -7.24
C GLY A 215 6.08 22.87 -7.38
N ALA A 216 6.63 22.02 -6.49
CA ALA A 216 7.94 21.44 -6.70
C ALA A 216 7.96 20.50 -7.92
N ASN A 217 9.15 20.23 -8.48
CA ASN A 217 9.31 19.27 -9.58
C ASN A 217 9.08 17.80 -9.14
N HIS A 218 8.86 17.56 -7.85
CA HIS A 218 8.67 16.23 -7.26
C HIS A 218 7.20 15.88 -7.10
N ARG A 219 6.90 14.58 -7.15
CA ARG A 219 5.61 14.05 -6.70
C ARG A 219 5.63 13.94 -5.19
N ILE A 220 4.56 14.39 -4.56
CA ILE A 220 4.36 14.33 -3.12
C ILE A 220 3.15 13.45 -2.85
N HIS A 221 3.26 12.57 -1.86
CA HIS A 221 2.15 11.75 -1.41
C HIS A 221 1.99 11.87 0.10
N ILE A 222 0.80 12.26 0.55
CA ILE A 222 0.44 12.21 1.95
C ILE A 222 -0.14 10.82 2.24
N ALA A 223 0.60 10.00 2.98
CA ALA A 223 0.12 8.68 3.33
C ALA A 223 -0.99 8.75 4.40
N HIS A 224 -1.84 7.74 4.38
CA HIS A 224 -2.79 7.30 5.41
C HIS A 224 -3.50 8.46 6.12
N ILE A 225 -4.14 9.35 5.34
CA ILE A 225 -4.99 10.42 5.89
C ILE A 225 -6.04 9.79 6.79
N SER A 226 -6.06 10.21 8.06
CA SER A 226 -6.97 9.66 9.08
C SER A 226 -8.11 10.59 9.44
N SER A 227 -8.06 11.87 9.03
CA SER A 227 -9.08 12.86 9.38
C SER A 227 -9.66 13.62 8.20
N LEU A 228 -10.94 13.99 8.31
CA LEU A 228 -11.61 14.89 7.36
C LEU A 228 -10.98 16.28 7.34
N SER A 229 -10.48 16.75 8.49
CA SER A 229 -9.81 18.05 8.56
C SER A 229 -8.48 18.02 7.82
N GLY A 230 -7.68 16.95 7.94
CA GLY A 230 -6.45 16.79 7.15
C GLY A 230 -6.75 16.65 5.66
N LEU A 231 -7.77 15.87 5.30
CA LEU A 231 -8.22 15.76 3.92
C LEU A 231 -8.67 17.12 3.35
N LYS A 232 -9.34 17.96 4.15
CA LYS A 232 -9.79 19.28 3.69
C LYS A 232 -8.62 20.17 3.26
N GLU A 233 -7.48 20.09 3.93
CA GLU A 233 -6.29 20.86 3.51
C GLU A 233 -5.81 20.47 2.10
N MET A 234 -6.06 19.22 1.67
CA MET A 234 -5.73 18.77 0.31
C MET A 234 -6.50 19.50 -0.79
N GLU A 235 -7.60 20.20 -0.48
CA GLU A 235 -8.31 21.05 -1.45
C GLU A 235 -7.43 22.22 -1.95
N SER A 236 -6.42 22.60 -1.18
CA SER A 236 -5.43 23.62 -1.54
C SER A 236 -4.15 23.06 -2.17
N ALA A 237 -4.05 21.73 -2.29
CA ALA A 237 -2.85 21.08 -2.78
C ALA A 237 -2.64 21.30 -4.28
N GLY A 238 -1.39 21.44 -4.71
CA GLY A 238 -1.04 21.50 -6.13
C GLY A 238 -1.16 20.13 -6.80
N ASP A 239 -1.19 20.11 -8.13
CA ASP A 239 -1.34 18.89 -8.95
C ASP A 239 -0.23 17.83 -8.73
N ASN A 240 0.88 18.23 -8.09
CA ASN A 240 1.99 17.35 -7.76
C ASN A 240 1.79 16.56 -6.45
N ILE A 241 0.71 16.83 -5.70
CA ILE A 241 0.43 16.25 -4.39
C ILE A 241 -0.78 15.32 -4.47
N THR A 242 -0.65 14.13 -3.91
CA THR A 242 -1.71 13.11 -3.82
C THR A 242 -1.93 12.69 -2.37
N SER A 243 -3.05 12.02 -2.10
CA SER A 243 -3.35 11.46 -0.78
C SER A 243 -3.70 9.98 -0.82
N GLY A 244 -3.32 9.26 0.23
CA GLY A 244 -3.65 7.87 0.47
C GLY A 244 -4.56 7.69 1.69
N VAL A 245 -5.30 6.59 1.71
CA VAL A 245 -6.10 6.15 2.86
C VAL A 245 -6.03 4.64 3.00
N THR A 246 -6.22 4.14 4.22
CA THR A 246 -6.16 2.71 4.49
C THR A 246 -7.54 2.12 4.74
N PRO A 247 -7.75 0.83 4.45
CA PRO A 247 -8.99 0.14 4.82
C PRO A 247 -9.33 0.26 6.31
N HIS A 248 -8.33 0.30 7.21
CA HIS A 248 -8.62 0.39 8.64
C HIS A 248 -9.14 1.78 9.03
N HIS A 249 -8.70 2.87 8.40
CA HIS A 249 -9.32 4.20 8.57
C HIS A 249 -10.70 4.31 7.90
N LEU A 250 -10.99 3.49 6.88
CA LEU A 250 -12.28 3.47 6.18
C LEU A 250 -13.36 2.65 6.90
N PHE A 251 -13.00 1.64 7.69
CA PHE A 251 -13.95 0.68 8.27
C PHE A 251 -13.97 0.60 9.79
N PHE A 252 -12.97 1.14 10.48
CA PHE A 252 -12.91 1.14 11.94
C PHE A 252 -12.91 2.54 12.51
N ASN A 253 -13.48 2.69 13.70
CA ASN A 253 -13.50 3.93 14.45
C ASN A 253 -13.45 3.63 15.95
N VAL A 254 -13.05 4.61 16.74
CA VAL A 254 -12.85 4.46 18.19
C VAL A 254 -14.16 4.40 19.00
N GLU A 255 -15.32 4.53 18.36
CA GLU A 255 -16.62 4.39 19.03
C GLU A 255 -17.10 2.95 19.06
N ARG A 256 -16.51 2.07 18.24
CA ARG A 256 -16.77 0.63 18.27
C ARG A 256 -16.20 0.02 19.55
N ASP A 257 -16.96 -0.91 20.12
CA ASP A 257 -16.52 -1.73 21.23
C ASP A 257 -15.66 -2.88 20.68
N PHE A 258 -14.36 -2.84 21.01
CA PHE A 258 -13.41 -3.87 20.64
C PHE A 258 -13.03 -4.64 21.90
N ALA A 259 -13.14 -5.97 21.84
CA ALA A 259 -12.68 -6.81 22.95
C ALA A 259 -11.17 -6.62 23.20
N GLU A 260 -10.39 -6.46 22.12
CA GLU A 260 -8.94 -6.30 22.14
C GLU A 260 -8.55 -5.02 21.39
N GLU A 261 -8.57 -3.89 22.10
CA GLU A 261 -8.32 -2.56 21.52
C GLU A 261 -6.91 -2.40 20.90
N THR A 262 -5.91 -3.12 21.41
CA THR A 262 -4.52 -3.06 20.97
C THR A 262 -4.30 -3.58 19.54
N LEU A 263 -5.14 -4.52 19.07
CA LEU A 263 -5.14 -5.01 17.69
C LEU A 263 -5.51 -3.93 16.67
N TYR A 264 -6.16 -2.85 17.12
CA TYR A 264 -6.59 -1.71 16.31
C TYR A 264 -5.77 -0.43 16.58
N LYS A 265 -4.74 -0.51 17.42
CA LYS A 265 -3.84 0.62 17.72
C LYS A 265 -2.89 0.87 16.54
N VAL A 266 -2.94 2.07 15.97
CA VAL A 266 -2.19 2.50 14.77
C VAL A 266 -1.87 4.00 14.83
N ASN A 267 -0.92 4.46 14.00
CA ASN A 267 -0.59 5.88 13.80
C ASN A 267 -0.62 6.20 12.28
N PRO A 268 -1.33 7.25 11.84
CA PRO A 268 -2.23 8.10 12.61
C PRO A 268 -3.41 7.29 13.15
N PRO A 269 -3.94 7.61 14.34
CA PRO A 269 -4.91 6.76 15.01
C PRO A 269 -6.23 6.68 14.27
N LEU A 270 -6.96 5.58 14.51
CA LEU A 270 -8.38 5.52 14.20
C LEU A 270 -9.10 6.71 14.84
N ARG A 271 -10.08 7.28 14.14
CA ARG A 271 -10.82 8.47 14.58
C ARG A 271 -12.25 8.11 14.98
N GLY A 272 -13.01 9.12 15.41
CA GLY A 272 -14.45 8.98 15.63
C GLY A 272 -15.22 8.74 14.34
N LYS A 273 -16.49 8.35 14.47
CA LYS A 273 -17.34 7.90 13.37
C LYS A 273 -17.46 8.92 12.22
N ILE A 274 -17.55 10.21 12.55
CA ILE A 274 -17.63 11.30 11.55
C ILE A 274 -16.44 11.28 10.59
N ASN A 275 -15.23 11.07 11.10
CA ASN A 275 -14.04 11.02 10.26
C ASN A 275 -14.03 9.76 9.39
N GLN A 276 -14.31 8.59 9.99
CA GLN A 276 -14.34 7.32 9.26
C GLN A 276 -15.38 7.32 8.14
N GLU A 277 -16.63 7.72 8.42
CA GLU A 277 -17.69 7.77 7.41
C GLU A 277 -17.40 8.81 6.33
N GLY A 278 -16.88 9.98 6.71
CA GLY A 278 -16.55 11.03 5.75
C GLY A 278 -15.34 10.69 4.87
N LEU A 279 -14.33 10.00 5.39
CA LEU A 279 -13.22 9.50 4.57
C LEU A 279 -13.68 8.42 3.60
N LEU A 280 -14.58 7.52 4.04
CA LEU A 280 -15.19 6.54 3.15
C LEU A 280 -15.98 7.22 2.04
N GLU A 281 -16.81 8.20 2.36
CA GLU A 281 -17.52 8.98 1.35
C GLU A 281 -16.57 9.72 0.39
N ALA A 282 -15.53 10.35 0.92
CA ALA A 282 -14.52 11.04 0.11
C ALA A 282 -13.78 10.09 -0.85
N PHE A 283 -13.35 8.92 -0.36
CA PHE A 283 -12.75 7.86 -1.17
C PHE A 283 -13.70 7.42 -2.29
N LEU A 284 -14.95 7.11 -1.95
CA LEU A 284 -15.97 6.69 -2.92
C LEU A 284 -16.29 7.77 -3.95
N ASN A 285 -16.10 9.04 -3.61
CA ASN A 285 -16.27 10.18 -4.50
C ASN A 285 -15.00 10.55 -5.28
N GLY A 286 -13.89 9.81 -5.11
CA GLY A 286 -12.64 10.03 -5.85
C GLY A 286 -11.85 11.25 -5.36
N LYS A 287 -12.01 11.63 -4.10
CA LYS A 287 -11.25 12.72 -3.45
C LYS A 287 -9.92 12.25 -2.85
N ILE A 288 -9.70 10.94 -2.77
CA ILE A 288 -8.49 10.31 -2.28
C ILE A 288 -7.92 9.46 -3.43
N ASP A 289 -6.63 9.58 -3.71
CA ASP A 289 -6.01 9.02 -4.90
C ASP A 289 -5.66 7.54 -4.78
N VAL A 290 -5.20 7.13 -3.61
CA VAL A 290 -4.59 5.81 -3.39
C VAL A 290 -5.26 5.09 -2.23
N LEU A 291 -5.43 3.79 -2.41
CA LEU A 291 -5.71 2.86 -1.32
C LEU A 291 -4.41 2.13 -0.98
N GLU A 292 -3.97 2.21 0.26
CA GLU A 292 -2.74 1.57 0.76
C GLU A 292 -3.04 0.76 2.01
N SER A 293 -2.35 -0.36 2.24
CA SER A 293 -2.71 -1.18 3.42
C SER A 293 -2.13 -0.62 4.71
N ASP A 294 -0.95 0.00 4.61
CA ASP A 294 -0.06 0.28 5.74
C ASP A 294 0.12 -1.00 6.59
N HIS A 295 0.38 -2.13 5.90
CA HIS A 295 0.54 -3.43 6.54
C HIS A 295 1.75 -3.39 7.46
N ALA A 296 1.47 -3.28 8.76
CA ALA A 296 2.43 -3.08 9.82
C ALA A 296 2.22 -4.12 10.95
N PRO A 297 2.48 -5.42 10.68
CA PRO A 297 2.28 -6.50 11.64
C PRO A 297 3.18 -6.36 12.87
N HIS A 298 2.67 -6.90 13.97
CA HIS A 298 3.32 -7.12 15.24
C HIS A 298 2.91 -8.51 15.74
N THR A 299 3.71 -9.14 16.58
CA THR A 299 3.33 -10.44 17.15
C THR A 299 2.10 -10.30 18.05
N ILE A 300 1.36 -11.39 18.23
CA ILE A 300 0.22 -11.40 19.14
C ILE A 300 0.67 -11.08 20.58
N ASP A 301 1.79 -11.62 21.03
CA ASP A 301 2.38 -11.34 22.36
C ASP A 301 2.62 -9.84 22.59
N GLU A 302 3.12 -9.13 21.57
CA GLU A 302 3.30 -7.67 21.65
C GLU A 302 1.99 -6.91 21.68
N LYS A 303 0.96 -7.43 21.00
CA LYS A 303 -0.37 -6.84 20.99
C LYS A 303 -1.16 -7.13 22.27
N GLU A 304 -0.88 -8.21 22.98
CA GLU A 304 -1.52 -8.56 24.25
C GLU A 304 -0.93 -7.82 25.47
N MET A 305 0.12 -7.00 25.27
CA MET A 305 0.64 -6.11 26.31
C MET A 305 -0.39 -5.06 26.74
N ASP A 306 -0.15 -4.43 27.90
CA ASP A 306 -0.91 -3.24 28.33
C ASP A 306 -0.99 -2.21 27.19
N PHE A 307 -2.14 -1.54 27.06
CA PHE A 307 -2.43 -0.68 25.92
C PHE A 307 -1.33 0.37 25.68
N GLU A 308 -0.72 0.89 26.74
CA GLU A 308 0.37 1.85 26.65
C GLU A 308 1.60 1.32 25.92
N GLU A 309 1.97 0.07 26.22
CA GLU A 309 3.19 -0.57 25.73
C GLU A 309 2.97 -1.30 24.39
N ALA A 310 1.73 -1.75 24.13
CA ALA A 310 1.38 -2.42 22.88
C ALA A 310 1.72 -1.53 21.66
N PRO A 311 2.41 -2.04 20.64
CA PRO A 311 2.89 -1.21 19.54
C PRO A 311 1.79 -0.82 18.55
N CYS A 312 1.96 0.33 17.89
CA CYS A 312 1.10 0.78 16.81
C CYS A 312 1.42 0.06 15.50
N GLY A 313 0.40 -0.48 14.83
CA GLY A 313 0.53 -1.12 13.53
C GLY A 313 -0.57 -2.17 13.32
N ILE A 314 -1.07 -2.26 12.09
CA ILE A 314 -2.18 -3.14 11.73
C ILE A 314 -1.79 -3.91 10.46
N PRO A 315 -1.91 -5.26 10.43
CA PRO A 315 -1.70 -5.99 9.18
C PRO A 315 -2.92 -5.83 8.24
N GLY A 316 -2.68 -5.64 6.94
CA GLY A 316 -3.78 -5.47 5.98
C GLY A 316 -3.54 -5.83 4.51
N VAL A 317 -2.31 -6.15 4.09
CA VAL A 317 -1.95 -6.29 2.66
C VAL A 317 -2.78 -7.33 1.91
N GLU A 318 -3.06 -8.47 2.53
CA GLU A 318 -3.83 -9.56 1.93
C GLU A 318 -5.32 -9.23 1.86
N THR A 319 -5.83 -8.47 2.83
CA THR A 319 -7.26 -8.14 2.95
C THR A 319 -7.67 -6.87 2.21
N MET A 320 -6.71 -5.99 1.86
CA MET A 320 -6.98 -4.66 1.30
C MET A 320 -7.84 -4.71 0.04
N TYR A 321 -7.38 -5.41 -1.00
CA TYR A 321 -8.13 -5.49 -2.26
C TYR A 321 -9.40 -6.36 -2.12
N PRO A 322 -9.37 -7.54 -1.46
CA PRO A 322 -10.55 -8.40 -1.33
C PRO A 322 -11.74 -7.79 -0.56
N VAL A 323 -11.47 -7.05 0.53
CA VAL A 323 -12.53 -6.36 1.30
C VAL A 323 -13.15 -5.25 0.46
N MET A 324 -12.31 -4.46 -0.22
CA MET A 324 -12.79 -3.36 -1.06
C MET A 324 -13.51 -3.87 -2.31
N MET A 325 -13.05 -4.97 -2.90
CA MET A 325 -13.73 -5.64 -4.01
C MET A 325 -15.15 -6.07 -3.60
N TYR A 326 -15.28 -6.74 -2.45
CA TYR A 326 -16.58 -7.09 -1.89
C TYR A 326 -17.47 -5.85 -1.69
N TYR A 327 -16.92 -4.80 -1.07
CA TYR A 327 -17.65 -3.57 -0.80
C TYR A 327 -18.18 -2.91 -2.07
N PHE A 328 -17.34 -2.81 -3.11
CA PHE A 328 -17.72 -2.21 -4.40
C PHE A 328 -18.76 -3.04 -5.14
N ILE A 329 -18.57 -4.35 -5.22
CA ILE A 329 -19.49 -5.26 -5.90
C ILE A 329 -20.86 -5.27 -5.22
N LYS A 330 -20.91 -5.38 -3.89
CA LYS A 330 -22.20 -5.44 -3.17
C LYS A 330 -23.01 -4.16 -3.21
N ARG A 331 -22.34 -3.01 -3.36
CA ARG A 331 -22.99 -1.71 -3.45
C ARG A 331 -23.17 -1.22 -4.89
N PHE A 332 -22.83 -2.04 -5.89
CA PHE A 332 -22.89 -1.68 -7.31
C PHE A 332 -22.11 -0.39 -7.63
N LEU A 333 -20.96 -0.22 -6.96
CA LEU A 333 -20.09 0.93 -7.14
C LEU A 333 -19.22 0.76 -8.39
N PRO A 334 -18.83 1.86 -9.05
CA PRO A 334 -18.09 1.81 -10.29
C PRO A 334 -16.64 1.35 -10.02
N LEU A 335 -16.28 0.17 -10.55
CA LEU A 335 -14.98 -0.48 -10.29
C LEU A 335 -13.77 0.32 -10.76
N ASN A 336 -13.93 1.22 -11.73
CA ASN A 336 -12.85 2.08 -12.20
C ASN A 336 -12.24 2.93 -11.07
N LYS A 337 -13.04 3.34 -10.07
CA LYS A 337 -12.51 4.07 -8.90
C LYS A 337 -11.60 3.19 -8.04
N LEU A 338 -12.02 1.95 -7.76
CA LEU A 338 -11.21 1.00 -7.00
C LEU A 338 -9.93 0.63 -7.76
N ILE A 339 -10.06 0.29 -9.04
CA ILE A 339 -8.91 -0.07 -9.91
C ILE A 339 -7.93 1.10 -10.00
N SER A 340 -8.42 2.33 -10.11
CA SER A 340 -7.53 3.49 -10.11
C SER A 340 -6.76 3.59 -8.80
N ALA A 341 -7.44 3.49 -7.65
CA ALA A 341 -6.83 3.68 -6.34
C ALA A 341 -5.88 2.55 -5.88
N VAL A 342 -6.15 1.30 -6.29
CA VAL A 342 -5.36 0.13 -5.85
C VAL A 342 -4.29 -0.28 -6.87
N SER A 343 -4.32 0.25 -8.10
CA SER A 343 -3.49 -0.26 -9.20
C SER A 343 -2.93 0.86 -10.08
N GLU A 344 -3.79 1.66 -10.72
CA GLU A 344 -3.30 2.65 -11.71
C GLU A 344 -2.53 3.82 -11.07
N LYS A 345 -3.05 4.40 -9.99
CA LYS A 345 -2.45 5.54 -9.28
C LYS A 345 -1.16 5.14 -8.56
N PRO A 346 -1.10 4.02 -7.80
CA PRO A 346 0.17 3.53 -7.26
C PRO A 346 1.21 3.25 -8.35
N ALA A 347 0.83 2.61 -9.47
CA ALA A 347 1.74 2.35 -10.58
C ALA A 347 2.33 3.64 -11.16
N ASP A 348 1.48 4.65 -11.39
CA ASP A 348 1.92 5.96 -11.87
C ASP A 348 2.89 6.59 -10.87
N LEU A 349 2.51 6.69 -9.60
CA LEU A 349 3.32 7.33 -8.55
C LEU A 349 4.69 6.67 -8.41
N LEU A 350 4.74 5.34 -8.32
CA LEU A 350 5.98 4.57 -8.21
C LEU A 350 6.79 4.54 -9.52
N GLY A 351 6.17 4.84 -10.66
CA GLY A 351 6.82 4.84 -11.97
C GLY A 351 7.13 3.43 -12.48
N VAL A 352 6.31 2.44 -12.13
CA VAL A 352 6.48 1.04 -12.53
C VAL A 352 5.62 0.71 -13.74
N ASN A 353 6.07 -0.22 -14.59
CA ASN A 353 5.36 -0.61 -15.82
C ASN A 353 4.17 -1.57 -15.57
N LYS A 354 3.32 -1.25 -14.60
CA LYS A 354 2.24 -2.10 -14.10
C LYS A 354 0.92 -1.33 -14.02
N GLY A 355 -0.09 -1.98 -13.47
CA GLY A 355 -1.31 -1.33 -12.99
C GLY A 355 -2.43 -1.13 -14.02
N LYS A 356 -2.23 -1.60 -15.27
CA LYS A 356 -3.23 -1.55 -16.35
C LYS A 356 -3.12 -2.77 -17.25
N ILE A 357 -4.27 -3.26 -17.74
CA ILE A 357 -4.33 -4.24 -18.83
C ILE A 357 -4.27 -3.46 -20.15
N GLU A 358 -3.05 -3.16 -20.58
CA GLU A 358 -2.73 -2.35 -21.77
C GLU A 358 -1.48 -2.89 -22.46
N VAL A 359 -1.43 -2.82 -23.80
CA VAL A 359 -0.28 -3.31 -24.57
C VAL A 359 1.00 -2.61 -24.13
N GLY A 360 2.06 -3.38 -23.90
CA GLY A 360 3.37 -2.91 -23.44
C GLY A 360 3.54 -2.94 -21.91
N ARG A 361 2.47 -3.11 -21.13
CA ARG A 361 2.54 -3.26 -19.67
C ARG A 361 2.94 -4.67 -19.26
N ASP A 362 3.53 -4.82 -18.08
CA ASP A 362 3.71 -6.13 -17.47
C ASP A 362 2.35 -6.83 -17.32
N ALA A 363 2.30 -8.12 -17.60
CA ALA A 363 1.07 -8.91 -17.56
C ALA A 363 0.70 -9.32 -16.12
N ASP A 364 0.47 -8.30 -15.28
CA ASP A 364 0.08 -8.41 -13.88
C ASP A 364 -1.44 -8.27 -13.74
N MET A 365 -2.12 -9.39 -13.47
CA MET A 365 -3.59 -9.46 -13.52
C MET A 365 -4.14 -10.36 -12.43
N VAL A 366 -5.39 -10.12 -12.03
CA VAL A 366 -6.10 -10.92 -11.03
C VAL A 366 -7.49 -11.25 -11.52
N VAL A 367 -8.01 -12.40 -11.09
CA VAL A 367 -9.37 -12.85 -11.43
C VAL A 367 -10.22 -12.88 -10.17
N PHE A 368 -11.26 -12.05 -10.13
CA PHE A 368 -12.24 -12.08 -9.04
C PHE A 368 -13.58 -12.68 -9.50
N ASP A 369 -14.01 -13.80 -8.91
CA ASP A 369 -15.38 -14.28 -9.03
C ASP A 369 -16.28 -13.62 -7.97
N HIS A 370 -17.13 -12.69 -8.41
CA HIS A 370 -18.08 -11.97 -7.56
C HIS A 370 -19.06 -12.86 -6.77
N ARG A 371 -19.16 -14.14 -7.11
CA ARG A 371 -19.97 -15.14 -6.38
C ARG A 371 -19.21 -15.80 -5.24
N ASN A 372 -17.88 -15.78 -5.27
CA ASN A 372 -17.00 -16.38 -4.26
C ASN A 372 -16.82 -15.42 -3.06
N VAL A 373 -17.94 -15.10 -2.40
CA VAL A 373 -17.93 -14.30 -1.18
C VAL A 373 -17.59 -15.19 0.00
N ARG A 374 -16.52 -14.86 0.71
CA ARG A 374 -16.09 -15.56 1.92
C ARG A 374 -16.06 -14.60 3.10
N LYS A 375 -16.19 -15.16 4.31
CA LYS A 375 -15.93 -14.43 5.55
C LYS A 375 -14.45 -14.63 5.88
N ILE A 376 -13.76 -13.56 6.26
CA ILE A 376 -12.35 -13.63 6.66
C ILE A 376 -12.26 -14.29 8.04
N GLU A 377 -11.44 -15.31 8.16
CA GLU A 377 -11.00 -15.90 9.43
C GLU A 377 -9.48 -15.79 9.50
N ASP A 378 -8.91 -15.82 10.71
CA ASP A 378 -7.47 -15.58 10.90
C ASP A 378 -6.62 -16.72 10.32
N GLU A 379 -7.16 -17.94 10.33
CA GLU A 379 -6.50 -19.16 9.88
C GLU A 379 -6.33 -19.22 8.35
N ASP A 380 -7.09 -18.41 7.61
CA ASP A 380 -7.04 -18.34 6.15
C ASP A 380 -6.01 -17.31 5.63
N ILE A 381 -5.35 -16.57 6.53
CA ILE A 381 -4.46 -15.45 6.22
C ILE A 381 -3.00 -15.86 6.40
N HIS A 382 -2.12 -15.32 5.55
CA HIS A 382 -0.73 -15.75 5.42
C HIS A 382 0.27 -14.85 6.18
N TYR A 383 -0.23 -13.87 6.93
CA TYR A 383 0.60 -13.00 7.77
C TYR A 383 1.35 -13.82 8.82
N LYS A 384 2.59 -13.46 9.12
CA LYS A 384 3.37 -14.17 10.14
C LYS A 384 2.81 -13.97 11.55
N CYS A 385 2.14 -12.84 11.80
CA CYS A 385 1.50 -12.55 13.08
C CYS A 385 0.22 -13.36 13.35
N GLY A 386 -0.36 -14.02 12.34
CA GLY A 386 -1.48 -14.94 12.51
C GLY A 386 -2.81 -14.33 12.90
N PHE A 387 -3.01 -13.01 12.73
CA PHE A 387 -4.30 -12.36 12.99
C PHE A 387 -4.60 -11.24 11.99
N THR A 388 -5.88 -10.91 11.79
CA THR A 388 -6.30 -9.75 10.99
C THR A 388 -7.38 -8.93 11.71
N PRO A 389 -7.31 -7.58 11.69
CA PRO A 389 -8.38 -6.73 12.25
C PRO A 389 -9.70 -6.90 11.48
N PHE A 390 -9.65 -7.44 10.25
CA PHE A 390 -10.78 -7.67 9.36
C PHE A 390 -11.43 -9.03 9.59
N ARG A 391 -11.08 -9.75 10.66
CA ARG A 391 -11.77 -10.99 11.03
C ARG A 391 -13.28 -10.78 11.03
N GLY A 392 -13.97 -11.64 10.31
CA GLY A 392 -15.41 -11.63 10.11
C GLY A 392 -15.98 -10.65 9.09
N PHE A 393 -15.14 -9.86 8.43
CA PHE A 393 -15.57 -9.13 7.24
C PHE A 393 -15.84 -10.10 6.10
N LYS A 394 -16.74 -9.70 5.20
CA LYS A 394 -16.91 -10.39 3.93
C LYS A 394 -15.95 -9.84 2.90
N ALA A 395 -15.33 -10.72 2.14
CA ALA A 395 -14.35 -10.41 1.11
C ALA A 395 -14.58 -11.28 -0.13
N ILE A 396 -14.02 -10.85 -1.26
CA ILE A 396 -13.92 -11.63 -2.48
C ILE A 396 -12.44 -11.70 -2.80
N PHE A 397 -11.79 -12.83 -2.51
CA PHE A 397 -10.38 -13.07 -2.82
C PHE A 397 -10.20 -13.42 -4.30
N PRO A 398 -9.03 -13.15 -4.90
CA PRO A 398 -8.77 -13.56 -6.27
C PRO A 398 -8.69 -15.09 -6.37
N ASP A 399 -9.34 -15.66 -7.38
CA ASP A 399 -9.24 -17.11 -7.67
C ASP A 399 -7.94 -17.42 -8.45
N LYS A 400 -7.46 -16.45 -9.24
CA LYS A 400 -6.20 -16.53 -9.98
C LYS A 400 -5.44 -15.22 -9.89
N VAL A 401 -4.12 -15.32 -9.84
CA VAL A 401 -3.20 -14.17 -9.87
C VAL A 401 -2.11 -14.46 -10.88
N PHE A 402 -1.88 -13.50 -11.79
CA PHE A 402 -0.82 -13.53 -12.78
C PHE A 402 0.18 -12.42 -12.48
N ILE A 403 1.46 -12.75 -12.49
CA ILE A 403 2.56 -11.78 -12.35
C ILE A 403 3.49 -11.96 -13.54
N ARG A 404 3.68 -10.88 -14.32
CA ARG A 404 4.46 -10.92 -15.57
C ARG A 404 4.02 -12.08 -16.47
N GLY A 405 2.72 -12.37 -16.50
CA GLY A 405 2.11 -13.43 -17.31
C GLY A 405 2.26 -14.85 -16.77
N GLU A 406 3.01 -15.06 -15.69
CA GLU A 406 3.06 -16.35 -15.00
C GLU A 406 1.87 -16.50 -14.07
N GLU A 407 1.24 -17.68 -14.10
CA GLU A 407 0.15 -18.02 -13.19
C GLU A 407 0.76 -18.32 -11.81
N ALA A 408 0.56 -17.40 -10.87
CA ALA A 408 1.18 -17.44 -9.56
C ALA A 408 0.24 -17.95 -8.47
N ILE A 409 -1.06 -17.71 -8.60
CA ILE A 409 -2.10 -18.34 -7.79
C ILE A 409 -3.09 -19.02 -8.72
N ASP A 410 -3.47 -20.26 -8.40
CA ASP A 410 -4.63 -20.95 -8.98
C ASP A 410 -5.48 -21.62 -7.90
N GLU A 411 -6.76 -21.26 -7.81
CA GLU A 411 -7.76 -21.83 -6.90
C GLU A 411 -7.32 -21.88 -5.41
N GLY A 412 -6.45 -20.95 -5.00
CA GLY A 412 -5.92 -20.86 -3.63
C GLY A 412 -4.58 -21.56 -3.41
N GLU A 413 -3.94 -22.07 -4.46
CA GLU A 413 -2.59 -22.63 -4.40
C GLU A 413 -1.57 -21.66 -5.02
N CYS A 414 -0.44 -21.45 -4.33
CA CYS A 414 0.69 -20.70 -4.87
C CYS A 414 1.59 -21.58 -5.74
N LEU A 415 1.76 -21.20 -7.00
CA LEU A 415 2.48 -21.96 -8.02
C LEU A 415 3.90 -21.46 -8.29
N ILE A 416 4.25 -20.30 -7.75
CA ILE A 416 5.60 -19.72 -7.88
C ILE A 416 6.40 -19.93 -6.60
N GLU A 417 7.72 -19.91 -6.74
CA GLU A 417 8.64 -20.12 -5.63
C GLU A 417 9.05 -18.80 -4.96
N ARG A 418 9.52 -18.93 -3.72
CA ARG A 418 10.13 -17.83 -2.97
C ARG A 418 11.30 -17.23 -3.76
N GLY A 419 11.35 -15.90 -3.88
CA GLY A 419 12.37 -15.19 -4.67
C GLY A 419 12.02 -15.03 -6.15
N PHE A 420 10.76 -15.32 -6.54
CA PHE A 420 10.25 -15.04 -7.88
C PHE A 420 10.16 -13.53 -8.18
N GLY A 421 9.81 -12.74 -7.18
CA GLY A 421 9.62 -11.29 -7.29
C GLY A 421 10.94 -10.58 -7.59
N ARG A 422 10.89 -9.53 -8.41
CA ARG A 422 12.07 -8.72 -8.76
C ARG A 422 11.93 -7.27 -8.32
N TYR A 423 13.09 -6.63 -8.11
CA TYR A 423 13.14 -5.19 -7.91
C TYR A 423 12.75 -4.45 -9.19
N VAL A 424 11.77 -3.54 -9.08
CA VAL A 424 11.25 -2.74 -10.21
C VAL A 424 11.40 -1.23 -9.99
N GLY A 425 12.19 -0.82 -9.01
CA GLY A 425 12.41 0.59 -8.65
C GLY A 425 13.50 1.33 -9.45
N GLY A 426 14.18 0.65 -10.37
CA GLY A 426 15.26 1.22 -11.18
C GLY A 426 14.79 2.25 -12.22
N ALA A 427 15.73 3.03 -12.75
CA ALA A 427 15.55 3.64 -14.07
C ALA A 427 15.90 2.56 -15.12
N GLU A 428 15.00 2.32 -16.09
CA GLU A 428 15.39 1.63 -17.33
C GLU A 428 16.44 2.45 -18.10
#